data_AF-A0A1Y0Y2R1-F1
#
_entry.id   AF-A0A1Y0Y2R1-F1
#
_cell.length_a   1.000
_cell.length_b   1.000
_cell.length_c   1.000
_cell.angle_alpha   90.00
_cell.angle_beta   90.00
_cell.angle_gamma   90.00
#
_symmetry.space_group_name_H-M   'P 1'
#
loop_
_entity.id
_entity.type
_entity.pdbx_description
1 polymer ?
#
loop_
_entity_poly.entity_id
_entity_poly.type
_entity_poly.pdbx_seq_one_letter_code
_entity_poly.pdbx_strand_id
1 'polypeptide(L)' 'MSFFKLLRNLRLQAEGKPNPIDAFENLKAELAKERKRRAESELEITTLQRRLDAYEQPRDARGRYTRRGRAAT' A
#
# COMPACT_ATOMS: atom_id res chain seq x y z
N MET A 1 11.66 25.27 -15.62
CA MET A 1 11.05 26.17 -14.61
C MET A 1 11.56 27.59 -14.86
N SER A 2 10.73 28.63 -14.88
CA SER A 2 11.17 30.02 -15.13
C SER A 2 11.76 30.67 -13.86
N PHE A 3 12.84 31.45 -14.00
CA PHE A 3 13.53 32.15 -12.90
C PHE A 3 12.59 33.02 -12.05
N PHE A 4 11.65 33.72 -12.68
CA PHE A 4 10.66 34.56 -12.00
C PHE A 4 9.71 33.76 -11.09
N LYS A 5 9.37 32.52 -11.47
CA LYS A 5 8.54 31.64 -10.63
C LYS A 5 9.30 31.18 -9.39
N LEU A 6 10.60 30.92 -9.52
CA LEU A 6 11.45 30.51 -8.41
C LEU A 6 11.60 31.64 -7.37
N LEU A 7 11.89 32.86 -7.84
CA LEU A 7 11.97 34.07 -7.02
C LEU A 7 10.66 34.36 -6.29
N ARG A 8 9.52 34.23 -6.98
CA ARG A 8 8.20 34.40 -6.35
C ARG A 8 7.99 33.41 -5.21
N ASN A 9 8.32 32.13 -5.43
CA ASN A 9 8.13 31.10 -4.41
C ASN A 9 9.08 31.30 -3.21
N LEU A 10 10.34 31.65 -3.45
CA LEU A 10 11.29 32.02 -2.40
C LEU A 10 10.82 33.22 -1.58
N ARG A 11 10.25 34.23 -2.25
CA ARG A 11 9.67 35.40 -1.58
C ARG A 11 8.43 35.03 -0.76
N LEU A 12 7.53 34.20 -1.29
CA LEU A 12 6.36 33.72 -0.54
C LEU A 12 6.79 32.93 0.70
N GLN A 13 7.82 32.09 0.58
CA GLN A 13 8.38 31.33 1.69
C GLN A 13 9.00 32.25 2.76
N ALA A 14 9.74 33.28 2.37
CA ALA A 14 10.31 34.26 3.29
C ALA A 14 9.25 35.14 3.98
N GLU A 15 8.14 35.43 3.29
CA GLU A 15 7.00 36.17 3.84
C GLU A 15 6.05 35.27 4.67
N GLY A 16 6.34 33.98 4.84
CA GLY A 16 5.50 33.02 5.57
C GLY A 16 4.15 32.75 4.88
N LYS A 17 4.01 33.11 3.60
CA LYS A 17 2.80 32.93 2.81
C LYS A 17 2.77 31.54 2.19
N PRO A 18 1.58 30.97 1.96
CA PRO A 18 1.45 29.64 1.36
C PRO A 18 2.12 29.60 -0.01
N ASN A 19 3.15 28.76 -0.11
CA ASN A 19 3.92 28.52 -1.33
C ASN A 19 3.41 27.26 -2.02
N PRO A 20 3.02 27.33 -3.30
CA PRO A 20 2.48 26.19 -4.03
C PRO A 20 3.46 25.02 -4.18
N ILE A 21 4.78 25.27 -4.12
CA ILE A 21 5.78 24.19 -4.12
C ILE A 21 5.69 23.38 -2.82
N ASP A 22 5.58 24.04 -1.68
CA ASP A 22 5.51 23.37 -0.38
C ASP A 22 4.20 22.58 -0.24
N ALA A 23 3.09 23.12 -0.75
CA ALA A 23 1.83 22.40 -0.83
C ALA A 23 1.93 21.12 -1.69
N PHE A 24 2.64 21.19 -2.82
CA PHE A 24 2.85 20.03 -3.68
C PHE A 24 3.73 18.95 -3.02
N GLU A 25 4.80 19.35 -2.32
CA GLU A 25 5.64 18.40 -1.57
C GLU A 25 4.88 17.73 -0.42
N ASN A 26 3.98 18.47 0.27
CA ASN A 26 3.09 17.89 1.27
C ASN A 26 2.15 16.84 0.67
N LEU A 27 1.51 17.13 -0.47
CA LEU A 27 0.66 16.18 -1.18
C LEU A 27 1.44 14.94 -1.63
N LYS A 28 2.69 15.10 -2.07
CA LYS A 28 3.57 14.00 -2.45
C LYS A 28 3.94 13.13 -1.25
N ALA A 29 4.18 13.74 -0.08
CA ALA A 29 4.43 13.02 1.17
C ALA A 29 3.19 12.24 1.64
N GLU A 30 2.00 12.82 1.53
CA GLU A 30 0.73 12.15 1.83
C GLU A 30 0.49 10.98 0.87
N LEU A 31 0.70 11.18 -0.43
CA LEU A 31 0.59 10.11 -1.43
C LEU A 31 1.56 8.96 -1.13
N ALA A 32 2.78 9.25 -0.69
CA ALA A 32 3.75 8.23 -0.30
C ALA A 32 3.29 7.45 0.95
N LYS A 33 2.70 8.13 1.94
CA LYS A 33 2.12 7.48 3.12
C LYS A 33 0.95 6.56 2.73
N GLU A 34 0.04 7.04 1.89
CA GLU A 34 -1.11 6.26 1.42
C GLU A 34 -0.67 5.05 0.58
N ARG A 35 0.37 5.19 -0.26
CA ARG A 35 0.95 4.05 -0.99
C ARG A 35 1.53 2.99 -0.06
N LYS A 36 2.22 3.40 1.02
CA LYS A 36 2.72 2.46 2.02
C LYS A 36 1.59 1.72 2.73
N ARG A 37 0.56 2.45 3.18
CA ARG A 37 -0.64 1.85 3.80
C ARG A 37 -1.34 0.86 2.87
N ARG A 38 -1.49 1.20 1.59
CA ARG A 38 -2.05 0.27 0.60
C ARG A 38 -1.21 -0.99 0.44
N ALA A 39 0.12 -0.86 0.34
CA ALA A 39 1.00 -2.01 0.25
C ALA A 39 0.91 -2.92 1.50
N GLU A 40 0.80 -2.33 2.69
CA GLU A 40 0.58 -3.07 3.95
C GLU A 40 -0.75 -3.82 3.93
N SER A 41 -1.85 -3.17 3.54
CA SER A 41 -3.16 -3.82 3.42
C SER A 41 -3.19 -4.91 2.34
N GLU A 42 -2.54 -4.71 1.21
CA GLU A 42 -2.40 -5.73 0.16
C GLU A 42 -1.64 -6.96 0.66
N LEU A 43 -0.57 -6.75 1.43
CA LEU A 43 0.15 -7.85 2.09
C LEU A 43 -0.75 -8.58 3.09
N GLU A 44 -1.52 -7.88 3.92
CA GLU A 44 -2.48 -8.51 4.83
C GLU A 44 -3.53 -9.35 4.08
N ILE A 45 -4.15 -8.80 3.03
CA ILE A 45 -5.14 -9.52 2.22
C ILE A 45 -4.54 -10.79 1.64
N THR A 46 -3.34 -10.71 1.03
CA THR A 46 -2.70 -11.89 0.45
C THR A 46 -2.32 -12.93 1.51
N THR A 47 -1.92 -12.51 2.71
CA THR A 47 -1.66 -13.43 3.81
C THR A 47 -2.93 -14.11 4.31
N LEU A 48 -4.04 -13.38 4.40
CA LEU A 48 -5.35 -13.92 4.77
C LEU A 48 -5.86 -14.89 3.71
N GLN A 49 -5.72 -14.56 2.43
CA GLN A 49 -6.08 -15.45 1.34
C GLN A 49 -5.30 -16.77 1.41
N ARG A 50 -3.98 -16.72 1.58
CA ARG A 50 -3.16 -17.94 1.74
C ARG A 50 -3.58 -18.76 2.96
N ARG A 51 -3.96 -18.12 4.07
CA ARG A 51 -4.47 -18.82 5.26
C ARG A 51 -5.81 -19.48 4.94
N LEU A 52 -6.70 -18.77 4.26
CA LEU A 52 -7.99 -19.29 3.85
C LEU A 52 -7.83 -20.50 2.91
N ASP A 53 -6.97 -20.40 1.90
CA ASP A 53 -6.63 -21.51 1.00
C ASP A 53 -6.04 -22.71 1.76
N ALA A 54 -5.27 -22.47 2.84
CA ALA A 54 -4.74 -23.54 3.68
C ALA A 54 -5.81 -24.21 4.57
N TYR A 55 -6.81 -23.44 5.02
CA TYR A 55 -7.96 -23.95 5.76
C TYR A 55 -8.94 -24.69 4.85
N GLU A 56 -9.12 -24.23 3.61
CA GLU A 56 -9.82 -24.93 2.55
C GLU A 56 -8.97 -26.10 2.03
N GLN A 57 -8.78 -27.13 2.86
CA GLN A 57 -8.24 -28.39 2.37
C GLN A 57 -9.06 -28.85 1.15
N PRO A 58 -8.41 -29.40 0.10
CA PRO A 58 -9.13 -29.92 -1.04
C PRO A 58 -10.21 -30.88 -0.53
N ARG A 59 -11.46 -30.57 -0.86
CA ARG A 59 -12.56 -31.47 -0.53
C ARG A 59 -12.58 -32.56 -1.59
N ASP A 60 -12.85 -33.79 -1.19
CA ASP A 60 -13.17 -34.82 -2.15
C ASP A 60 -14.44 -34.44 -2.95
N ALA A 61 -14.73 -35.14 -4.04
CA ALA A 61 -15.94 -34.90 -4.85
C ALA A 61 -17.27 -35.07 -4.07
N ARG A 62 -17.22 -35.47 -2.80
CA ARG A 62 -18.34 -35.65 -1.88
C ARG A 62 -18.34 -34.63 -0.73
N GLY A 63 -17.48 -33.61 -0.78
CA GLY A 63 -17.45 -32.50 0.18
C GLY A 63 -16.75 -32.79 1.52
N ARG A 64 -16.05 -33.92 1.67
CA ARG A 64 -15.33 -34.29 2.90
C ARG A 64 -13.89 -33.74 2.87
N TYR A 65 -13.39 -33.30 4.02
CA TYR A 65 -11.99 -32.88 4.16
C TYR A 65 -11.05 -34.04 3.83
N THR A 66 -10.12 -33.86 2.88
CA THR A 66 -9.11 -34.87 2.59
C THR A 66 -8.13 -34.99 3.76
N ARG A 67 -8.27 -36.04 4.57
CA ARG A 67 -7.31 -36.36 5.63
C ARG A 67 -5.94 -36.56 4.98
N ARG A 68 -4.96 -35.70 5.27
CA ARG A 68 -3.54 -35.97 4.93
C ARG A 68 -3.05 -37.14 5.79
N GLY A 69 -3.42 -38.35 5.37
CA GLY A 69 -2.78 -39.58 5.81
C GLY A 69 -1.44 -39.68 5.12
N ARG A 70 -0.37 -39.60 5.91
CA ARG A 70 1.01 -40.01 5.58
C ARG A 70 0.97 -41.18 4.59
N ALA A 71 1.53 -41.02 3.39
CA ALA A 71 1.85 -42.18 2.57
C ALA A 71 2.82 -43.03 3.41
N ALA A 72 2.37 -44.22 3.81
CA ALA A 72 3.23 -45.21 4.42
C ALA A 72 4.14 -45.73 3.30
N THR A 73 5.39 -45.26 3.30
CA THR A 73 6.52 -45.96 2.68
C THR A 73 6.86 -47.19 3.48
#